data_AF-A0A0Q8PTN1-F1
#
_entry.id   AF-A0A0Q8PTN1-F1
#
_cell.length_a   1.000
_cell.length_b   1.000
_cell.length_c   1.000
_cell.angle_alpha   90.00
_cell.angle_beta   90.00
_cell.angle_gamma   90.00
#
_symmetry.space_group_name_H-M   'P 1'
#
loop_
_entity.id
_entity.type
_entity.pdbx_description
1 polymer ?
#
loop_
_entity_poly.entity_id
_entity_poly.type
_entity_poly.pdbx_seq_one_letter_code
_entity_poly.pdbx_strand_id
1 'polypeptide(L)'
;MTTDHDSEDVMALVECPDWCRTPAAEHAQDDPDEWMHEGPLFGLVQTWLLDGPDPVFTTTIVETPSGELTPDELRQLATDALDAAMWIDRQRRTLPQVHGLSVVELVRQAHAHSSRSA
;
A
#
# COMPACT_ATOMS: atom_id res chain seq x y z
N MET A 1 34.11 -24.69 15.34
CA MET A 1 35.01 -23.74 14.66
C MET A 1 35.17 -24.28 13.26
N THR A 2 34.46 -23.78 12.26
CA THR A 2 34.36 -22.39 11.82
C THR A 2 32.94 -22.03 11.37
N THR A 3 32.53 -20.84 11.78
CA THR A 3 31.36 -20.07 11.37
C THR A 3 31.68 -19.32 10.07
N ASP A 4 30.82 -19.47 9.07
CA ASP A 4 30.59 -18.53 7.96
C ASP A 4 29.06 -18.40 7.92
N HIS A 5 28.36 -17.35 8.37
CA HIS A 5 28.51 -15.91 8.22
C HIS A 5 28.59 -15.45 6.76
N ASP A 6 27.49 -15.68 6.04
CA ASP A 6 27.03 -14.83 4.94
C ASP A 6 25.49 -14.82 4.94
N SER A 7 24.94 -14.33 6.04
CA SER A 7 23.58 -13.78 6.08
C SER A 7 23.71 -12.26 6.12
N GLU A 8 24.49 -11.70 5.21
CA GLU A 8 24.53 -10.27 4.99
C GLU A 8 23.29 -9.86 4.20
N ASP A 9 22.29 -9.43 4.97
CA ASP A 9 21.87 -8.04 4.87
C ASP A 9 21.35 -7.61 3.49
N VAL A 10 20.20 -8.18 3.12
CA VAL A 10 19.20 -7.45 2.34
C VAL A 10 17.97 -7.26 3.21
N MET A 11 18.17 -6.80 4.45
CA MET A 11 17.14 -5.96 5.07
C MET A 11 17.21 -4.62 4.35
N ALA A 12 16.70 -4.59 3.11
CA ALA A 12 16.32 -3.33 2.51
C ALA A 12 15.35 -2.70 3.50
N LEU A 13 15.82 -1.69 4.23
CA LEU A 13 14.95 -0.80 5.00
C LEU A 13 13.88 -0.37 4.01
N VAL A 14 12.68 -0.94 4.13
CA VAL A 14 11.53 -0.54 3.33
C VAL A 14 11.25 0.87 3.79
N GLU A 15 11.80 1.86 3.10
CA GLU A 15 11.57 3.25 3.49
C GLU A 15 10.08 3.52 3.42
N CYS A 16 9.54 4.13 4.49
CA CYS A 16 8.14 4.56 4.51
C CYS A 16 7.88 5.43 3.26
N PRO A 17 6.79 5.17 2.52
CA PRO A 17 6.39 6.05 1.44
C PRO A 17 6.28 7.50 1.91
N ASP A 18 6.49 8.45 1.01
CA ASP A 18 6.46 9.90 1.30
C ASP A 18 5.11 10.39 1.86
N TRP A 19 4.04 9.66 1.59
CA TRP A 19 2.71 9.91 2.12
C TRP A 19 2.43 9.23 3.47
N CYS A 20 3.30 8.33 3.94
CA CYS A 20 3.13 7.64 5.21
C CYS A 20 3.26 8.64 6.36
N ARG A 21 2.25 8.69 7.23
CA ARG A 21 2.18 9.62 8.37
C ARG A 21 2.84 9.04 9.62
N THR A 22 2.87 7.71 9.73
CA THR A 22 3.54 7.01 10.82
C THR A 22 5.06 7.17 10.68
N PRO A 23 5.77 7.64 11.72
CA PRO A 23 7.22 7.71 11.69
C PRO A 23 7.83 6.31 11.52
N ALA A 24 8.89 6.19 10.70
CA ALA A 24 9.63 4.93 10.51
C ALA A 24 10.12 4.28 11.83
N ALA A 25 10.36 5.09 12.87
CA ALA A 25 10.75 4.61 14.19
C ALA A 25 9.63 3.84 14.92
N GLU A 26 8.37 4.10 14.61
CA GLU A 26 7.22 3.38 15.17
C GLU A 26 7.06 2.00 14.52
N HIS A 27 7.43 1.87 13.24
CA HIS A 27 7.49 0.57 12.54
C HIS A 27 8.66 -0.32 12.95
N ALA A 28 9.67 0.21 13.64
CA ALA A 28 10.81 -0.57 14.11
C ALA A 28 10.41 -1.67 15.13
N GLN A 29 9.19 -1.63 15.64
CA GLN A 29 8.62 -2.64 16.54
C GLN A 29 7.73 -3.66 15.82
N ASP A 30 7.36 -3.39 14.56
CA ASP A 30 6.53 -4.25 13.74
C ASP A 30 7.37 -5.35 13.08
N ASP A 31 6.72 -6.47 12.73
CA ASP A 31 7.35 -7.47 11.88
C ASP A 31 7.70 -6.81 10.53
N PRO A 32 8.96 -6.84 10.07
CA PRO A 32 9.37 -6.21 8.82
C PRO A 32 8.57 -6.66 7.59
N ASP A 33 7.95 -7.85 7.64
CA ASP A 33 7.12 -8.37 6.56
C ASP A 33 5.65 -7.90 6.60
N GLU A 34 5.23 -7.15 7.64
CA GLU A 34 3.84 -6.73 7.87
C GLU A 34 3.71 -5.23 8.23
N TRP A 35 4.61 -4.37 7.73
CA TRP A 35 4.53 -2.94 8.00
C TRP A 35 3.22 -2.33 7.52
N MET A 36 2.53 -1.65 8.43
CA MET A 36 1.24 -1.01 8.16
C MET A 36 1.42 0.50 8.05
N HIS A 37 1.52 1.01 6.83
CA HIS A 37 1.70 2.44 6.58
C HIS A 37 0.39 3.21 6.70
N GLU A 38 0.39 4.25 7.53
CA GLU A 38 -0.76 5.15 7.67
C GLU A 38 -0.80 6.19 6.55
N GLY A 39 -1.84 6.16 5.73
CA GLY A 39 -2.07 7.13 4.67
C GLY A 39 -2.76 8.42 5.13
N PRO A 40 -3.21 9.26 4.19
CA PRO A 40 -4.01 10.44 4.50
C PRO A 40 -5.40 10.08 5.05
N LEU A 41 -5.96 11.03 5.81
CA LEU A 41 -7.32 11.00 6.35
C LEU A 41 -8.24 11.84 5.45
N PHE A 42 -9.36 11.26 5.02
CA PHE A 42 -10.42 11.93 4.26
C PHE A 42 -11.67 12.01 5.14
N GLY A 43 -11.88 13.14 5.80
CA GLY A 43 -12.95 13.27 6.79
C GLY A 43 -12.81 12.23 7.90
N LEU A 44 -13.70 11.24 7.93
CA LEU A 44 -13.67 10.11 8.87
C LEU A 44 -12.97 8.86 8.33
N VAL A 45 -12.57 8.85 7.06
CA VAL A 45 -12.00 7.69 6.38
C VAL A 45 -10.47 7.74 6.42
N GLN A 46 -9.87 6.94 7.29
CA GLN A 46 -8.44 6.76 7.38
C GLN A 46 -7.99 5.67 6.40
N THR A 47 -6.91 5.92 5.68
CA THR A 47 -6.36 4.98 4.70
C THR A 47 -5.10 4.30 5.23
N TRP A 48 -4.84 3.08 4.77
CA TRP A 48 -3.71 2.25 5.19
C TRP A 48 -3.16 1.45 4.01
N LEU A 49 -1.88 1.09 4.09
CA LEU A 49 -1.25 0.07 3.26
C LEU A 49 -0.62 -0.98 4.17
N LEU A 50 -1.04 -2.22 4.04
CA LEU A 50 -0.33 -3.35 4.60
C LEU A 50 0.70 -3.83 3.57
N ASP A 51 1.97 -3.74 3.92
CA ASP A 51 3.05 -4.32 3.13
C ASP A 51 3.00 -5.85 3.16
N GLY A 52 3.64 -6.44 2.16
CA GLY A 52 3.72 -7.88 1.98
C GLY A 52 3.97 -8.24 0.51
N PRO A 53 4.00 -9.54 0.17
CA PRO A 53 4.19 -10.00 -1.21
C PRO A 53 3.16 -9.41 -2.18
N ASP A 54 1.93 -9.20 -1.70
CA ASP A 54 0.84 -8.53 -2.40
C ASP A 54 0.33 -7.36 -1.53
N PRO A 55 0.81 -6.12 -1.73
CA PRO A 55 0.45 -5.00 -0.87
C PRO A 55 -1.06 -4.70 -0.91
N VAL A 56 -1.67 -4.55 0.27
CA VAL A 56 -3.12 -4.37 0.40
C VAL A 56 -3.44 -3.00 0.99
N PHE A 57 -4.12 -2.17 0.19
CA PHE A 57 -4.73 -0.96 0.71
C PHE A 57 -6.05 -1.27 1.43
N THR A 58 -6.22 -0.70 2.61
CA THR A 58 -7.45 -0.80 3.41
C THR A 58 -7.85 0.56 3.96
N THR A 59 -9.07 0.66 4.50
CA THR A 59 -9.58 1.89 5.11
C THR A 59 -10.32 1.58 6.40
N THR A 60 -10.20 2.45 7.39
CA THR A 60 -10.99 2.41 8.63
C THR A 60 -11.78 3.71 8.79
N ILE A 61 -12.92 3.62 9.50
CA ILE A 61 -13.67 4.82 9.92
C ILE A 61 -13.21 5.15 11.34
N VAL A 62 -12.49 6.26 11.52
CA VAL A 62 -11.79 6.58 12.79
C VAL A 62 -12.73 6.95 13.92
N GLU A 63 -13.89 7.52 13.58
CA GLU A 63 -14.95 7.82 14.52
C GLU A 63 -16.26 7.39 13.88
N THR A 64 -16.90 6.38 14.46
CA THR A 64 -18.24 6.01 14.00
C THR A 64 -19.17 7.17 14.36
N PRO A 65 -19.83 7.80 13.37
CA PRO A 65 -20.78 8.86 13.66
C PRO A 65 -21.84 8.30 14.62
N SER A 66 -22.02 8.97 15.76
CA SER A 66 -22.94 8.50 16.79
C SER A 66 -24.38 8.78 16.36
N GLY A 67 -25.17 7.72 16.15
CA GLY A 67 -26.60 7.83 15.80
C GLY A 67 -26.88 7.73 14.30
N GLU A 68 -28.05 8.22 13.88
CA GLU A 68 -28.46 8.23 12.48
C GLU A 68 -27.79 9.38 11.73
N LEU A 69 -27.31 9.10 10.52
CA LEU A 69 -26.74 10.13 9.65
C LEU A 69 -27.84 10.96 9.00
N THR A 70 -27.69 12.28 9.06
CA THR A 70 -28.48 13.18 8.22
C THR A 70 -28.10 12.98 6.74
N PRO A 71 -28.97 13.38 5.80
CA PRO A 71 -28.66 13.29 4.37
C PRO A 71 -27.37 14.03 3.97
N ASP A 72 -27.03 15.13 4.63
CA ASP A 72 -25.82 15.89 4.34
C ASP A 72 -24.56 15.19 4.86
N GLU A 73 -24.62 14.62 6.08
CA GLU A 73 -23.51 13.81 6.61
C GLU A 73 -23.28 12.54 5.79
N LEU A 74 -24.35 11.91 5.31
CA LEU A 74 -24.25 10.77 4.40
C LEU A 74 -23.58 11.14 3.07
N ARG A 75 -23.92 12.31 2.50
CA ARG A 75 -23.26 12.82 1.28
C ARG A 75 -21.79 13.14 1.53
N GLN A 76 -21.46 13.70 2.69
CA GLN A 76 -20.08 13.98 3.05
C GLN A 76 -19.28 12.68 3.17
N LEU A 77 -19.78 11.69 3.91
CA LEU A 77 -19.12 10.39 4.05
C LEU A 77 -18.94 9.69 2.69
N ALA A 78 -19.92 9.77 1.79
CA ALA A 78 -19.80 9.22 0.45
C ALA A 78 -18.73 9.94 -0.39
N THR A 79 -18.60 11.26 -0.24
CA THR A 79 -17.57 12.06 -0.92
C THR A 79 -16.18 11.72 -0.38
N ASP A 80 -16.03 11.66 0.94
CA ASP A 80 -14.80 11.30 1.62
C ASP A 80 -14.33 9.89 1.21
N ALA A 81 -15.25 8.93 1.18
CA ALA A 81 -14.96 7.57 0.74
C ALA A 81 -14.53 7.50 -0.74
N LEU A 82 -15.15 8.32 -1.61
CA LEU A 82 -14.77 8.40 -3.02
C LEU A 82 -13.37 9.00 -3.17
N ASP A 83 -13.06 10.08 -2.45
CA ASP A 83 -11.74 10.71 -2.49
C ASP A 83 -10.65 9.76 -1.98
N ALA A 84 -10.93 9.01 -0.89
CA ALA A 84 -10.05 7.97 -0.39
C ALA A 84 -9.80 6.87 -1.44
N ALA A 85 -10.86 6.37 -2.08
CA ALA A 85 -10.74 5.36 -3.14
C ALA A 85 -9.94 5.88 -4.35
N MET A 86 -10.18 7.11 -4.77
CA MET A 86 -9.44 7.75 -5.86
C MET A 86 -7.96 7.93 -5.51
N TRP A 87 -7.64 8.24 -4.25
CA TRP A 87 -6.26 8.30 -3.79
C TRP A 87 -5.61 6.91 -3.81
N ILE A 88 -6.27 5.87 -3.28
CA ILE A 88 -5.78 4.48 -3.30
C ILE A 88 -5.49 4.04 -4.74
N ASP A 89 -6.41 4.32 -5.68
CA ASP A 89 -6.24 3.97 -7.08
C ASP A 89 -5.03 4.65 -7.73
N ARG A 90 -4.70 5.88 -7.31
CA ARG A 90 -3.48 6.55 -7.75
C ARG A 90 -2.26 5.87 -7.17
N GLN A 91 -2.26 5.56 -5.87
CA GLN A 91 -1.11 4.90 -5.24
C GLN A 91 -0.85 3.50 -5.81
N ARG A 92 -1.88 2.71 -6.12
CA ARG A 92 -1.73 1.40 -6.76
C ARG A 92 -1.04 1.46 -8.13
N ARG A 93 -1.10 2.61 -8.81
CA ARG A 93 -0.44 2.84 -10.10
C ARG A 93 1.01 3.32 -9.95
N THR A 94 1.35 3.92 -8.81
CA THR A 94 2.68 4.48 -8.53
C THR A 94 3.55 3.58 -7.69
N LEU A 95 2.95 2.71 -6.85
CA LEU A 95 3.67 1.62 -6.22
C LEU A 95 4.35 0.81 -7.32
N PRO A 96 5.65 0.51 -7.19
CA PRO A 96 6.32 -0.40 -8.09
C PRO A 96 5.61 -1.75 -7.97
N GLN A 97 4.63 -1.98 -8.86
CA GLN A 97 4.08 -3.31 -9.07
C GLN A 97 5.29 -4.16 -9.43
N VAL A 98 5.54 -5.18 -8.59
CA VAL A 98 6.43 -6.30 -8.85
C VAL A 98 7.90 -6.12 -8.41
N HIS A 99 8.17 -6.39 -7.14
CA HIS A 99 9.38 -7.15 -6.79
C HIS A 99 9.13 -8.63 -7.16
N GLY A 100 9.55 -9.05 -8.36
CA GLY A 100 9.43 -10.46 -8.77
C GLY A 100 9.44 -10.80 -10.26
N LEU A 101 9.27 -9.83 -11.18
CA LEU A 101 9.42 -10.08 -12.62
C LEU A 101 10.59 -9.26 -13.12
N SER A 102 11.60 -9.97 -13.59
CA SER A 102 12.69 -9.35 -14.34
C SER A 102 12.11 -8.56 -15.51
N VAL A 103 12.76 -7.44 -15.88
CA VAL A 103 12.45 -6.72 -17.14
C VAL A 103 12.42 -7.69 -18.33
N VAL A 104 13.19 -8.78 -18.27
CA VAL A 104 13.18 -9.87 -19.26
C VAL A 104 11.83 -10.63 -19.29
N GLU A 105 11.20 -10.87 -18.14
CA GLU A 105 9.86 -11.48 -18.06
C GLU A 105 8.79 -10.56 -18.65
N LEU A 106 8.84 -9.27 -18.33
CA LEU A 106 7.92 -8.26 -18.85
C LEU A 106 8.03 -8.15 -20.39
N VAL A 107 9.25 -8.11 -20.91
CA VAL A 107 9.49 -8.10 -22.37
C VAL A 107 9.06 -9.41 -23.02
N ARG A 108 9.29 -10.57 -22.38
CA ARG A 108 8.79 -11.87 -22.89
C ARG A 108 7.26 -11.92 -22.96
N GLN A 109 6.56 -11.44 -21.93
CA GLN A 109 5.09 -11.40 -21.91
C GLN A 109 4.55 -10.47 -23.01
N ALA A 110 5.15 -9.29 -23.17
CA ALA A 110 4.79 -8.37 -24.25
C ALA A 110 5.00 -9.00 -25.63
N HIS A 111 6.14 -9.65 -25.86
CA HIS A 111 6.41 -10.36 -27.11
C HIS A 111 5.44 -11.52 -27.36
N ALA A 112 5.11 -12.32 -26.34
CA ALA A 112 4.16 -13.42 -26.46
C ALA A 112 2.74 -12.94 -26.79
N HIS A 113 2.35 -11.77 -26.26
CA HIS A 113 1.07 -11.14 -26.57
C HIS A 113 1.02 -10.61 -28.01
N SER A 114 2.07 -9.90 -28.45
CA SER A 114 2.15 -9.40 -29.83
C SER A 114 2.27 -10.50 -30.88
N SER A 115 2.90 -11.64 -30.55
CA SER A 115 3.06 -12.77 -31.48
C SER A 115 1.80 -13.61 -31.67
N ARG A 116 0.79 -13.48 -30.78
CA ARG A 116 -0.52 -14.14 -30.92
C ARG A 116 -1.55 -13.31 -31.70
N SER A 117 -1.23 -12.04 -31.99
CA SER A 117 -2.08 -11.13 -32.77
C SER A 117 -1.64 -11.02 -34.25
N ALA A 118 -0.74 -11.87 -34.71
CA ALA A 118 -0.28 -11.97 -36.10
C ALA A 118 -0.77 -13.27 -36.76
#